data_AF-A0A451BGE9-F1
#
_entry.id   AF-A0A451BGE9-F1
#
_cell.length_a   1.000
_cell.length_b   1.000
_cell.length_c   1.000
_cell.angle_alpha   90.00
_cell.angle_beta   90.00
_cell.angle_gamma   90.00
#
_symmetry.space_group_name_H-M   'P 1'
#
loop_
_entity.id
_entity.type
_entity.pdbx_description
1 polymer ?
#
loop_
_entity_poly.entity_id
_entity_poly.type
_entity_poly.pdbx_seq_one_letter_code
_entity_poly.pdbx_strand_id
1 'polypeptide(L)'
;TADYFREKGLEEGMRIGQEKGLEKGREEGLEKGLEKGREEGREEGREEGLEKGREEGWAEARKHLARSLYENGAAIPLIAASTGLSQEVVGKLVEA
;
A
#
# COMPACT_ATOMS: atom_id res chain seq x y z
N THR A 1 64.20 0.74 -6.95
CA THR A 1 64.36 0.81 -8.42
C THR A 1 63.09 1.37 -9.03
N ALA A 2 63.09 1.74 -10.32
CA ALA A 2 61.89 2.24 -10.99
C ALA A 2 60.69 1.26 -10.90
N ASP A 3 60.98 -0.04 -10.82
CA ASP A 3 59.97 -1.10 -10.70
C ASP A 3 59.19 -1.02 -9.38
N TYR A 4 59.87 -0.72 -8.26
CA TYR A 4 59.23 -0.54 -6.95
C TYR A 4 58.17 0.56 -6.97
N PHE A 5 58.46 1.70 -7.60
CA PHE A 5 57.51 2.80 -7.70
C PHE A 5 56.34 2.49 -8.64
N ARG A 6 56.59 1.71 -9.71
CA ARG A 6 55.54 1.25 -10.63
C ARG A 6 54.58 0.27 -9.95
N GLU A 7 55.12 -0.70 -9.23
CA GLU A 7 54.33 -1.70 -8.49
C GLU A 7 53.48 -1.04 -7.41
N LYS A 8 54.09 -0.16 -6.59
CA LYS A 8 53.38 0.65 -5.59
C LYS A 8 52.25 1.49 -6.20
N GLY A 9 52.50 2.13 -7.36
CA GLY A 9 51.50 2.94 -8.04
C GLY A 9 50.32 2.14 -8.56
N LEU A 10 50.56 0.92 -9.07
CA LEU A 10 49.50 0.01 -9.53
C LEU A 10 48.67 -0.52 -8.36
N GLU A 11 49.33 -0.96 -7.28
CA GLU A 11 48.67 -1.45 -6.07
C GLU A 11 47.76 -0.36 -5.48
N GLU A 12 48.26 0.86 -5.35
CA GLU A 12 47.50 1.99 -4.83
C GLU A 12 46.35 2.38 -5.77
N GLY A 13 46.58 2.40 -7.08
CA GLY A 13 45.54 2.67 -8.06
C GLY A 13 44.41 1.63 -8.03
N MET A 14 44.76 0.34 -7.90
CA MET A 14 43.77 -0.73 -7.75
C MET A 14 42.99 -0.62 -6.44
N ARG A 15 43.68 -0.35 -5.32
CA ARG A 15 43.05 -0.17 -4.01
C ARG A 15 42.04 0.98 -4.02
N ILE A 16 42.45 2.15 -4.52
CA ILE A 16 41.56 3.33 -4.65
C ILE A 16 40.39 3.03 -5.59
N GLY A 17 40.65 2.37 -6.72
CA GLY A 17 39.62 2.02 -7.69
C GLY A 17 38.57 1.06 -7.10
N GLN A 18 39.01 0.04 -6.36
CA GLN A 18 38.13 -0.92 -5.68
C GLN A 18 37.33 -0.26 -4.57
N GLU A 19 37.96 0.55 -3.72
CA GLU A 19 37.30 1.24 -2.61
C GLU A 19 36.21 2.19 -3.14
N LYS A 20 36.53 3.03 -4.13
CA LYS A 20 35.56 3.93 -4.76
C LYS A 20 34.45 3.19 -5.48
N GLY A 21 34.79 2.10 -6.18
CA GLY A 21 33.81 1.28 -6.88
C GLY A 21 32.81 0.63 -5.93
N LEU A 22 33.30 0.09 -4.81
CA LEU A 22 32.46 -0.53 -3.78
C LEU A 22 31.60 0.50 -3.05
N GLU A 23 32.19 1.64 -2.68
CA GLU A 23 31.47 2.72 -2.01
C GLU A 23 30.32 3.24 -2.89
N LYS A 24 30.62 3.56 -4.15
CA LYS A 24 29.62 4.04 -5.11
C LYS A 24 28.55 2.99 -5.39
N GLY A 25 28.94 1.73 -5.59
CA GLY A 25 27.98 0.65 -5.82
C GLY A 25 27.05 0.43 -4.63
N ARG A 26 27.56 0.55 -3.40
CA ARG A 26 26.76 0.46 -2.17
C ARG A 26 25.81 1.64 -2.03
N GLU A 27 26.29 2.85 -2.26
CA GLU A 27 25.48 4.07 -2.18
C GLU A 27 24.33 4.04 -3.19
N GLU A 28 24.62 3.78 -4.46
CA GLU A 28 23.60 3.68 -5.50
C GLU A 28 22.61 2.54 -5.24
N GLY A 29 23.09 1.39 -4.76
CA GLY A 29 22.24 0.25 -4.44
C GLY A 29 21.29 0.55 -3.28
N LEU A 30 21.78 1.22 -2.24
CA LEU A 30 20.97 1.63 -1.09
C LEU A 30 19.95 2.70 -1.47
N GLU A 31 20.36 3.73 -2.21
CA GLU A 31 19.48 4.80 -2.66
C GLU A 31 18.33 4.25 -3.51
N LYS A 32 18.64 3.46 -4.54
CA LYS A 32 17.62 2.82 -5.41
C LYS A 32 16.70 1.88 -4.63
N GLY A 33 17.26 1.10 -3.70
CA GLY A 33 16.49 0.18 -2.87
C GLY A 33 15.50 0.90 -1.95
N LEU A 34 15.94 1.99 -1.32
CA LEU A 34 15.11 2.81 -0.45
C LEU A 34 14.04 3.59 -1.22
N GLU A 35 14.40 4.18 -2.36
CA GLU A 35 13.46 4.91 -3.21
C GLU A 35 12.35 3.97 -3.69
N LYS A 36 12.73 2.84 -4.29
CA LYS A 36 11.78 1.84 -4.79
C LYS A 36 10.90 1.28 -3.69
N GLY A 37 11.48 0.85 -2.56
CA GLY A 37 10.70 0.31 -1.45
C GLY A 37 9.74 1.32 -0.83
N ARG A 38 10.10 2.60 -0.81
CA ARG A 38 9.22 3.67 -0.33
C ARG A 38 8.09 3.98 -1.32
N GLU A 39 8.37 3.97 -2.61
CA GLU A 39 7.37 4.19 -3.66
C GLU A 39 6.33 3.06 -3.65
N GLU A 40 6.80 1.81 -3.75
CA GLU A 40 5.95 0.61 -3.74
C GLU A 40 5.09 0.56 -2.46
N GLY A 41 5.70 0.70 -1.28
CA GLY A 41 4.96 0.65 -0.02
C GLY A 41 3.95 1.79 0.15
N ARG A 42 4.18 2.96 -0.46
CA ARG A 42 3.22 4.07 -0.45
C ARG A 42 2.07 3.83 -1.41
N GLU A 43 2.35 3.27 -2.58
CA GLU A 43 1.34 2.93 -3.58
C GLU A 43 0.40 1.84 -3.05
N GLU A 44 0.96 0.71 -2.61
CA GLU A 44 0.20 -0.41 -2.04
C GLU A 44 -0.66 0.04 -0.84
N GLY A 45 -0.05 0.74 0.13
CA GLY A 45 -0.78 1.20 1.31
C GLY A 45 -1.88 2.21 0.98
N ARG A 46 -1.74 2.99 -0.10
CA ARG A 46 -2.78 3.91 -0.56
C ARG A 46 -3.91 3.16 -1.26
N GLU A 47 -3.59 2.19 -2.11
CA GLU A 47 -4.58 1.39 -2.83
C GLU A 47 -5.44 0.57 -1.83
N GLU A 48 -4.80 -0.16 -0.93
CA GLU A 48 -5.49 -0.93 0.12
C GLU A 48 -6.36 -0.04 1.00
N GLY A 49 -5.83 1.13 1.41
CA GLY A 49 -6.58 2.09 2.22
C GLY A 49 -7.81 2.65 1.51
N LEU A 50 -7.71 2.93 0.19
CA LEU A 50 -8.83 3.43 -0.61
C LEU A 50 -9.87 2.34 -0.85
N GLU A 51 -9.46 1.12 -1.15
CA GLU A 51 -10.37 -0.02 -1.36
C GLU A 51 -11.16 -0.31 -0.08
N LYS A 52 -10.46 -0.47 1.04
CA LYS A 52 -11.09 -0.72 2.34
C LYS A 52 -12.02 0.41 2.75
N GLY A 53 -11.57 1.66 2.64
CA GLY A 53 -12.40 2.82 2.97
C GLY A 53 -13.65 2.93 2.10
N ARG A 54 -13.54 2.57 0.81
CA ARG A 54 -14.68 2.50 -0.10
C ARG A 54 -15.66 1.40 0.30
N GLU A 55 -15.18 0.20 0.60
CA GLU A 55 -16.04 -0.92 1.01
C GLU A 55 -16.78 -0.60 2.32
N GLU A 56 -16.07 -0.08 3.32
CA GLU A 56 -16.65 0.35 4.60
C GLU A 56 -17.71 1.45 4.38
N GLY A 57 -17.40 2.44 3.54
CA GLY A 57 -18.34 3.51 3.18
C GLY A 57 -19.60 2.99 2.50
N TRP A 58 -19.48 2.05 1.56
CA TRP A 58 -20.63 1.41 0.91
C TRP A 58 -21.43 0.53 1.86
N ALA A 59 -20.77 -0.19 2.77
CA ALA A 59 -21.47 -0.97 3.79
C ALA A 59 -22.29 -0.05 4.70
N GLU A 60 -21.73 1.06 5.16
CA GLU A 60 -22.43 2.00 6.03
C GLU A 60 -23.57 2.73 5.29
N ALA A 61 -23.34 3.15 4.03
CA ALA A 61 -24.38 3.74 3.20
C ALA A 61 -25.57 2.79 2.98
N ARG A 62 -25.32 1.49 2.76
CA ARG A 62 -26.37 0.47 2.63
C ARG A 62 -27.19 0.33 3.91
N LYS A 63 -26.55 0.34 5.09
CA LYS A 63 -27.26 0.31 6.38
C LYS A 63 -28.11 1.55 6.59
N HIS A 64 -27.57 2.74 6.31
CA HIS A 64 -28.32 3.99 6.41
C HIS A 64 -29.54 4.01 5.48
N LEU A 65 -29.36 3.58 4.23
CA LEU A 65 -30.47 3.44 3.29
C LEU A 65 -31.50 2.44 3.79
N ALA A 66 -31.09 1.29 4.33
CA ALA A 66 -31.99 0.29 4.88
C ALA A 66 -32.88 0.85 6.00
N ARG A 67 -32.27 1.56 6.97
CA ARG A 67 -32.99 2.21 8.07
C ARG A 67 -33.95 3.27 7.56
N SER A 68 -33.49 4.14 6.67
CA SER A 68 -34.33 5.20 6.10
C SER A 68 -35.54 4.63 5.36
N LEU A 69 -35.37 3.59 4.54
CA LEU A 69 -36.48 2.95 3.84
C LEU A 69 -37.48 2.31 4.82
N TYR A 70 -36.99 1.67 5.88
CA TYR A 70 -37.83 1.08 6.92
C TYR A 70 -38.66 2.13 7.66
N GLU A 71 -38.03 3.24 8.06
CA GLU A 71 -38.71 4.38 8.71
C GLU A 71 -39.80 4.99 7.82
N ASN A 72 -39.64 4.91 6.50
CA ASN A 72 -40.63 5.33 5.51
C ASN A 72 -41.68 4.25 5.19
N GLY A 73 -41.72 3.15 5.95
CA GLY A 73 -42.73 2.09 5.82
C GLY A 73 -42.49 1.09 4.70
N ALA A 74 -41.29 1.03 4.13
CA ALA A 74 -40.96 0.00 3.15
C ALA A 74 -40.89 -1.38 3.80
N ALA A 75 -41.40 -2.40 3.11
CA ALA A 75 -41.34 -3.78 3.58
C ALA A 75 -39.91 -4.34 3.55
N ILE A 76 -39.54 -5.15 4.54
CA ILE A 76 -38.21 -5.79 4.66
C ILE A 76 -37.75 -6.48 3.36
N PRO A 77 -38.59 -7.23 2.62
CA PRO A 77 -38.17 -7.82 1.35
C PRO A 77 -37.75 -6.78 0.29
N LEU A 78 -38.43 -5.64 0.22
CA LEU A 78 -38.10 -4.54 -0.71
C LEU A 78 -36.81 -3.83 -0.30
N ILE A 79 -36.59 -3.64 1.00
CA ILE A 79 -35.37 -3.04 1.53
C ILE A 79 -34.16 -3.93 1.24
N ALA A 80 -34.28 -5.23 1.48
CA ALA A 80 -33.26 -6.22 1.17
C ALA A 80 -32.88 -6.17 -0.32
N ALA A 81 -33.88 -6.15 -1.21
CA ALA A 81 -33.65 -6.03 -2.66
C ALA A 81 -32.99 -4.69 -3.05
N SER A 82 -33.41 -3.57 -2.45
CA SER A 82 -32.92 -2.23 -2.79
C SER A 82 -31.50 -1.95 -2.28
N THR A 83 -31.13 -2.54 -1.14
CA THR A 83 -29.84 -2.31 -0.48
C THR A 83 -28.82 -3.41 -0.76
N GLY A 84 -29.26 -4.57 -1.28
CA GLY A 84 -28.42 -5.76 -1.46
C GLY A 84 -28.05 -6.45 -0.14
N LEU A 85 -28.76 -6.15 0.96
CA LEU A 85 -28.61 -6.83 2.24
C LEU A 85 -29.58 -8.02 2.33
N SER A 86 -29.27 -9.03 3.13
CA SER A 86 -30.22 -10.13 3.39
C SER A 86 -31.36 -9.65 4.30
N GLN A 87 -32.53 -10.29 4.19
CA GLN A 87 -33.67 -9.95 5.06
C GLN A 87 -33.34 -10.13 6.54
N GLU A 88 -32.51 -11.12 6.90
CA GLU A 88 -32.03 -11.31 8.27
C GLU A 88 -31.18 -10.13 8.75
N VAL A 89 -30.27 -9.62 7.91
CA VAL A 89 -29.44 -8.45 8.23
C VAL A 89 -30.30 -7.20 8.35
N VAL A 90 -31.26 -7.00 7.45
CA VAL A 90 -32.21 -5.88 7.52
C VAL A 90 -33.04 -5.96 8.80
N GLY A 91 -33.58 -7.13 9.17
CA GLY A 91 -34.31 -7.33 10.42
C GLY A 91 -33.47 -6.95 11.64
N LYS A 92 -32.25 -7.48 11.76
CA LYS A 92 -31.32 -7.13 12.84
C LYS A 92 -30.97 -5.63 12.89
N LEU A 93 -30.91 -4.95 11.74
CA LEU A 93 -30.57 -3.53 11.65
C LEU A 93 -31.69 -2.59 12.11
N VAL A 94 -32.95 -3.02 12.00
CA VAL A 94 -34.13 -2.19 12.30
C VAL A 94 -34.80 -2.57 13.63
N GLU A 95 -34.53 -3.77 14.15
CA GLU A 95 -35.00 -4.24 15.46
C GLU A 95 -34.06 -3.83 16.62
N ALA A 96 -32.82 -3.42 16.32
CA ALA A 96 -31.82 -2.96 17.29
C ALA A 96 -31.92 -1.46 17.56
#